data_AF-A0A939RG04-F1
#
_entry.id   AF-A0A939RG04-F1
#
_cell.length_a   1.000
_cell.length_b   1.000
_cell.length_c   1.000
_cell.angle_alpha   90.00
_cell.angle_beta   90.00
_cell.angle_gamma   90.00
#
_symmetry.space_group_name_H-M   'P 1'
#
loop_
_entity.id
_entity.type
_entity.pdbx_description
1 polymer ?
#
loop_
_entity_poly.entity_id
_entity_poly.type
_entity_poly.pdbx_seq_one_letter_code
_entity_poly.pdbx_strand_id
1 'polypeptide(L)' 'MSGTVTMYSTTWCGYCNRLKSQLDREGIGYTEINIEEDPASAAFVESVNNGNQTVPTVLVTPAG' A
#
# COMPACT_ATOMS: atom_id res chain seq x y z
N MET A 1 -8.37 14.59 -14.10
CA MET A 1 -7.67 14.73 -12.80
C MET A 1 -7.12 13.36 -12.44
N SER A 2 -5.90 13.25 -11.91
CA SER A 2 -5.27 11.96 -11.63
C SER A 2 -5.59 11.53 -10.19
N GLY A 3 -6.10 10.31 -10.01
CA GLY A 3 -6.32 9.73 -8.68
C GLY A 3 -4.99 9.45 -7.96
N THR A 4 -5.05 9.15 -6.65
CA THR A 4 -3.87 8.82 -5.85
C THR A 4 -3.83 7.33 -5.52
N VAL A 5 -2.61 6.80 -5.34
CA VAL A 5 -2.34 5.43 -4.95
C VAL A 5 -1.57 5.45 -3.63
N THR A 6 -2.08 4.75 -2.62
CA THR A 6 -1.37 4.50 -1.36
C THR A 6 -1.15 3.01 -1.22
N MET A 7 0.11 2.60 -0.98
CA MET A 7 0.50 1.22 -0.79
C MET A 7 0.95 0.99 0.66
N TYR A 8 0.24 0.14 1.36
CA TYR A 8 0.62 -0.36 2.68
C TYR A 8 1.53 -1.57 2.53
N SER A 9 2.64 -1.57 3.27
CA SER A 9 3.73 -2.53 3.11
C SER A 9 4.43 -2.83 4.43
N THR A 10 5.40 -3.75 4.38
CA THR A 10 6.37 -4.02 5.45
C THR A 10 7.77 -4.08 4.84
N THR A 11 8.80 -3.98 5.69
CA THR A 11 10.21 -3.87 5.25
C THR A 11 10.70 -5.14 4.55
N TRP A 12 10.22 -6.30 4.98
CA TRP A 12 10.68 -7.62 4.54
C TRP A 12 9.81 -8.24 3.44
N CYS A 13 8.70 -7.57 3.05
CA CYS A 13 7.74 -8.10 2.09
C CYS A 13 8.28 -8.06 0.65
N GLY A 14 8.71 -9.22 0.15
CA GLY A 14 9.18 -9.37 -1.24
C GLY A 14 8.13 -9.00 -2.30
N TYR A 15 6.84 -9.26 -2.05
CA TYR A 15 5.75 -8.87 -2.95
C TYR A 15 5.57 -7.34 -3.01
N CYS A 16 5.80 -6.66 -1.90
CA CYS A 16 5.73 -5.21 -1.81
C CYS A 16 6.84 -4.58 -2.67
N ASN A 17 8.07 -5.09 -2.56
CA ASN A 17 9.20 -4.66 -3.40
C ASN A 17 8.93 -4.90 -4.90
N ARG A 18 8.31 -6.03 -5.24
CA ARG A 18 7.90 -6.33 -6.62
C ARG A 18 6.86 -5.33 -7.13
N LEU A 19 5.84 -5.01 -6.33
CA LEU A 19 4.80 -4.06 -6.71
C LEU A 19 5.36 -2.64 -6.89
N LYS A 20 6.18 -2.15 -5.95
CA LYS A 20 6.92 -0.87 -6.09
C LYS A 20 7.64 -0.78 -7.43
N SER A 21 8.43 -1.80 -7.74
CA SER A 21 9.20 -1.85 -8.99
C SER A 21 8.33 -1.82 -10.25
N GLN A 22 7.09 -2.34 -10.18
CA GLN A 22 6.13 -2.27 -11.29
C GLN A 22 5.54 -0.88 -11.43
N LEU A 23 5.11 -0.27 -10.32
CA LEU A 23 4.58 1.09 -10.29
C LEU A 23 5.62 2.11 -10.78
N ASP A 24 6.87 2.00 -10.31
CA ASP A 24 7.99 2.85 -10.74
C ASP A 24 8.25 2.71 -12.24
N ARG A 25 8.21 1.48 -12.78
CA ARG A 25 8.40 1.20 -14.21
C ARG A 25 7.28 1.80 -15.07
N GLU A 26 6.06 1.77 -14.57
CA GLU A 26 4.89 2.32 -15.27
C GLU A 26 4.74 3.84 -15.07
N GLY A 27 5.60 4.46 -14.24
CA GLY A 27 5.54 5.88 -13.94
C GLY A 27 4.33 6.28 -13.10
N ILE A 28 3.76 5.34 -12.34
CA ILE A 28 2.62 5.57 -11.46
C ILE A 28 3.16 6.04 -10.11
N GLY A 29 2.87 7.28 -9.74
CA GLY A 29 3.20 7.80 -8.41
C GLY A 29 2.36 7.13 -7.32
N TYR A 30 3.00 6.76 -6.21
CA TYR A 30 2.34 6.19 -5.05
C TYR A 30 2.96 6.71 -3.75
N THR A 31 2.17 6.69 -2.68
CA THR A 31 2.65 6.87 -1.31
C THR A 31 2.83 5.50 -0.67
N GLU A 32 4.02 5.20 -0.17
CA GLU A 32 4.27 3.99 0.62
C GLU A 32 4.06 4.28 2.11
N ILE A 33 3.37 3.38 2.81
CA ILE A 33 3.24 3.39 4.27
C ILE A 33 3.72 2.05 4.82
N ASN A 34 4.67 2.08 5.75
CA ASN A 34 5.11 0.90 6.50
C ASN A 34 4.18 0.67 7.70
N ILE A 35 3.43 -0.42 7.71
CA ILE A 35 2.49 -0.72 8.80
C ILE A 35 3.20 -1.14 10.10
N GLU A 36 4.48 -1.53 10.03
CA GLU A 36 5.29 -1.88 11.21
C GLU A 36 5.63 -0.64 12.05
N GLU A 37 5.56 0.56 11.45
CA GLU A 37 5.89 1.84 12.08
C GLU A 37 4.65 2.66 12.45
N ASP A 38 3.49 2.30 11.92
CA ASP A 38 2.22 3.00 12.17
C ASP A 38 1.09 2.01 12.55
N PRO A 39 0.78 1.90 13.86
CA PRO A 39 -0.30 1.05 14.34
C PRO A 39 -1.68 1.38 13.76
N ALA A 40 -1.94 2.64 13.39
CA ALA A 40 -3.22 3.03 12.79
C ALA A 40 -3.36 2.45 11.38
N SER A 41 -2.27 2.45 10.62
CA SER A 41 -2.20 1.82 9.30
C SER A 41 -2.32 0.30 9.37
N ALA A 42 -1.71 -0.35 10.37
CA ALA A 42 -1.90 -1.78 10.61
C ALA A 42 -3.37 -2.13 10.88
N ALA A 43 -4.04 -1.38 11.75
CA ALA A 43 -5.46 -1.55 12.05
C ALA A 43 -6.35 -1.32 10.81
N PHE A 44 -6.02 -0.33 9.98
CA PHE A 44 -6.70 -0.14 8.70
C PHE A 44 -6.56 -1.37 7.79
N VAL A 45 -5.34 -1.88 7.61
CA VAL A 45 -5.08 -3.06 6.77
C VAL A 45 -5.85 -4.28 7.29
N GLU A 46 -5.89 -4.51 8.60
CA GLU A 46 -6.70 -5.58 9.19
C GLU A 46 -8.19 -5.41 8.88
N SER A 47 -8.72 -4.20 9.00
CA SER A 47 -10.14 -3.91 8.79
C SER A 47 -10.60 -4.25 7.36
N VAL A 48 -9.72 -4.10 6.38
CA VAL A 48 -10.02 -4.36 4.96
C VAL A 48 -9.62 -5.76 4.50
N ASN A 49 -8.91 -6.54 5.34
CA ASN A 49 -8.40 -7.88 5.00
C ASN A 49 -8.84 -8.96 5.99
N ASN A 50 -10.10 -8.90 6.44
CA ASN A 50 -10.71 -9.90 7.34
C ASN A 50 -9.90 -10.11 8.64
N GLY A 51 -9.35 -9.04 9.21
CA GLY A 51 -8.55 -9.08 10.43
C GLY A 51 -7.08 -9.44 10.24
N ASN A 52 -6.60 -9.59 8.99
CA ASN A 52 -5.21 -9.94 8.71
C ASN A 52 -4.40 -8.71 8.29
N GLN A 53 -3.14 -8.63 8.72
CA GLN A 53 -2.18 -7.63 8.24
C GLN A 53 -1.57 -8.03 6.88
N THR A 54 -2.43 -8.34 5.91
CA THR A 54 -1.98 -8.80 4.58
C THR A 54 -1.38 -7.63 3.80
N VAL A 55 -0.11 -7.78 3.39
CA VAL A 55 0.59 -6.83 2.53
C VAL A 55 1.10 -7.52 1.25
N PRO A 56 1.20 -6.80 0.12
CA PRO A 56 0.82 -5.39 -0.08
C PRO A 56 -0.70 -5.18 -0.08
N THR A 57 -1.17 -4.10 0.55
CA THR A 57 -2.55 -3.61 0.43
C THR A 57 -2.53 -2.25 -0.26
N VAL A 58 -3.40 -2.03 -1.24
CA VAL A 58 -3.42 -0.80 -2.05
C VAL A 58 -4.77 -0.10 -1.92
N LEU A 59 -4.72 1.19 -1.60
CA LEU A 59 -5.86 2.09 -1.62
C LEU A 59 -5.74 3.03 -2.83
N VAL A 60 -6.76 3.03 -3.69
CA VAL A 60 -6.86 3.95 -4.82
C VAL A 60 -7.96 4.96 -4.53
N THR A 61 -7.63 6.25 -4.54
CA THR A 61 -8.60 7.33 -4.39
C THR A 61 -8.85 7.98 -5.76
N PRO A 62 -10.06 7.82 -6.34
CA PRO A 62 -10.39 8.46 -7.61
C PRO A 62 -10.27 9.97 -7.52
N ALA A 63 -9.89 10.60 -8.62
CA ALA A 63 -10.06 12.04 -8.73
C ALA A 63 -11.55 12.35 -8.99
N GLY A 64 -12.10 13.29 -8.23
CA GLY A 64 -13.47 13.77 -8.39
C GLY A 64 -13.74 14.48 -9.70
#